data_AF-A0A183H687-F1
#
_entry.id   AF-A0A183H687-F1
#
_cell.length_a   1.000
_cell.length_b   1.000
_cell.length_c   1.000
_cell.angle_alpha   90.00
_cell.angle_beta   90.00
_cell.angle_gamma   90.00
#
_symmetry.space_group_name_H-M   'P 1'
#
loop_
_entity.id
_entity.type
_entity.pdbx_description
1 polymer ?
#
loop_
_entity_poly.entity_id
_entity_poly.type
_entity_poly.pdbx_seq_one_letter_code
_entity_poly.pdbx_strand_id
1 'polypeptide(L)'
;MLGDDRHRCCKAYSSNDRNISDESVFDIKNVEVNGCVDLSANRCAFKRDTKPELRIEFVPTVTTQTLETTVRAKLTGAVIVPFNLDQKDPCKGGNLTCPLKKGETYVYQQGVPILKEYPTVDNVQINWLINDKTNDKTPNDTNKREICIIFLTSIVE
;
A
#
# COMPACT_ATOMS: atom_id res chain seq x y z
N MET A 1 18.84 -1.51 23.58
CA MET A 1 17.44 -1.97 23.74
C MET A 1 16.65 -1.42 22.57
N LEU A 2 16.61 -2.16 21.46
CA LEU A 2 15.83 -1.81 20.26
C LEU A 2 14.63 -2.75 20.26
N GLY A 3 13.46 -2.23 20.65
CA GLY A 3 12.22 -2.97 20.66
C GLY A 3 11.78 -3.29 19.23
N ASP A 4 12.05 -4.52 18.79
CA ASP A 4 11.05 -5.46 18.28
C ASP A 4 9.81 -4.89 17.55
N ASP A 5 9.99 -4.35 16.34
CA ASP A 5 8.90 -4.17 15.35
C ASP A 5 8.63 -5.52 14.66
N ARG A 6 7.98 -6.42 15.41
CA ARG A 6 7.73 -7.81 15.03
C ARG A 6 6.59 -8.00 14.00
N HIS A 7 6.40 -7.07 13.06
CA HIS A 7 5.42 -7.22 11.98
C HIS A 7 5.94 -6.70 10.60
N ARG A 8 6.35 -7.61 9.71
CA ARG A 8 6.87 -7.40 8.35
C ARG A 8 5.79 -7.53 7.26
N CYS A 9 5.38 -6.41 6.67
CA CYS A 9 4.50 -6.38 5.48
C CYS A 9 5.21 -6.72 4.15
N CYS A 10 4.42 -6.96 3.10
CA CYS A 10 4.90 -7.26 1.75
C CYS A 10 5.74 -6.11 1.20
N LYS A 11 6.99 -6.36 0.82
CA LYS A 11 7.83 -5.33 0.22
C LYS A 11 7.70 -5.34 -1.30
N ALA A 12 7.29 -4.23 -1.91
CA ALA A 12 7.30 -4.06 -3.36
C ALA A 12 8.61 -3.39 -3.79
N TYR A 13 9.58 -4.17 -4.26
CA TYR A 13 10.83 -3.66 -4.83
C TYR A 13 11.00 -3.94 -6.32
N SER A 14 10.20 -4.85 -6.89
CA SER A 14 10.25 -5.25 -8.29
C SER A 14 9.08 -6.20 -8.56
N SER A 15 8.59 -6.23 -9.81
CA SER A 15 7.46 -7.04 -10.29
C SER A 15 7.68 -8.56 -10.25
N ASN A 16 8.64 -9.08 -9.47
CA ASN A 16 9.01 -10.49 -9.42
C ASN A 16 9.66 -10.98 -8.10
N ASP A 17 9.57 -10.22 -7.00
CA ASP A 17 10.14 -10.68 -5.73
C ASP A 17 9.25 -11.75 -5.04
N ARG A 18 9.72 -12.99 -5.08
CA ARG A 18 9.09 -14.19 -4.46
C ARG A 18 9.24 -14.27 -2.93
N ASN A 19 9.66 -13.20 -2.27
CA ASN A 19 9.78 -13.14 -0.81
C ASN A 19 8.87 -12.06 -0.23
N ILE A 20 7.57 -12.22 -0.46
CA ILE A 20 6.52 -11.61 0.35
C ILE A 20 6.60 -12.27 1.73
N SER A 21 7.19 -11.60 2.73
CA SER A 21 6.94 -11.96 4.12
C SER A 21 5.48 -11.61 4.40
N ASP A 22 4.64 -12.64 4.51
CA ASP A 22 3.20 -12.53 4.33
C ASP A 22 2.49 -12.18 5.65
N GLU A 23 2.14 -10.91 5.80
CA GLU A 23 1.24 -10.42 6.87
C GLU A 23 -0.10 -9.94 6.34
N SER A 24 -0.29 -10.00 5.03
CA SER A 24 -1.60 -9.74 4.44
C SER A 24 -2.48 -10.96 4.73
N VAL A 25 -3.72 -10.72 5.17
CA VAL A 25 -4.69 -11.81 5.33
C VAL A 25 -5.18 -12.31 3.96
N PHE A 26 -5.14 -11.46 2.93
CA PHE A 26 -5.41 -11.84 1.55
C PHE A 26 -4.14 -12.28 0.85
N ASP A 27 -4.27 -13.27 -0.05
CA ASP A 27 -3.13 -13.78 -0.79
C ASP A 27 -2.71 -12.75 -1.84
N ILE A 28 -1.60 -12.07 -1.62
CA ILE A 28 -1.04 -11.13 -2.61
C ILE A 28 -0.35 -11.93 -3.73
N LYS A 29 -0.77 -11.68 -4.97
CA LYS A 29 -0.20 -12.33 -6.16
C LYS A 29 0.85 -11.47 -6.84
N ASN A 30 0.63 -10.16 -6.93
CA ASN A 30 1.56 -9.23 -7.56
C ASN A 30 1.37 -7.80 -7.03
N VAL A 31 2.43 -7.01 -7.03
CA VAL A 31 2.42 -5.59 -6.67
C VAL A 31 3.26 -4.81 -7.66
N GLU A 32 2.68 -3.77 -8.25
CA GLU A 32 3.32 -2.90 -9.23
C GLU A 32 3.16 -1.44 -8.80
N VAL A 33 4.24 -0.68 -8.95
CA VAL A 33 4.24 0.78 -8.75
C VAL A 33 4.57 1.42 -10.10
N ASN A 34 3.59 2.08 -10.70
CA ASN A 34 3.70 2.76 -11.97
C ASN A 34 3.99 4.25 -11.77
N GLY A 35 4.66 4.87 -12.76
CA GLY A 35 5.01 6.29 -12.71
C GLY A 35 6.37 6.60 -12.03
N CYS A 36 7.22 5.58 -11.85
CA CYS A 36 8.61 5.78 -11.44
C CYS A 36 9.42 6.40 -12.59
N VAL A 37 10.17 7.48 -12.31
CA VAL A 37 11.10 8.09 -13.29
C VAL A 37 12.51 7.51 -13.22
N ASP A 38 12.83 6.86 -12.09
CA ASP A 38 14.07 6.10 -11.87
C ASP A 38 13.76 4.93 -10.94
N LEU A 39 14.42 3.80 -11.18
CA LEU A 39 14.35 2.56 -10.38
C LEU A 39 15.70 2.22 -9.73
N SER A 40 16.67 3.14 -9.80
CA SER A 40 18.00 2.96 -9.22
C SER A 40 17.93 2.75 -7.70
N ALA A 41 18.91 2.01 -7.17
CA ALA A 41 19.06 1.74 -5.74
C ALA A 41 17.85 1.07 -5.05
N ASN A 42 17.07 0.26 -5.78
CA ASN A 42 15.87 -0.43 -5.28
C ASN A 42 14.85 0.54 -4.68
N ARG A 43 14.66 1.70 -5.32
CA ARG A 43 13.66 2.71 -4.93
C ARG A 43 12.95 3.22 -6.18
N CYS A 44 11.65 3.45 -6.07
CA CYS A 44 10.90 4.10 -7.13
C CYS A 44 10.99 5.62 -6.93
N ALA A 45 11.62 6.36 -7.84
CA ALA A 45 11.63 7.82 -7.78
C ALA A 45 10.32 8.39 -8.34
N PHE A 46 9.59 9.15 -7.54
CA PHE A 46 8.42 9.89 -7.96
C PHE A 46 8.75 11.34 -8.25
N LYS A 47 8.35 11.79 -9.43
CA LYS A 47 8.46 13.19 -9.81
C LYS A 47 7.32 14.01 -9.19
N ARG A 48 7.59 15.23 -8.75
CA ARG A 48 6.56 16.20 -8.37
C ARG A 48 5.62 16.51 -9.53
N ASP A 49 4.40 16.92 -9.18
CA ASP A 49 3.32 17.23 -10.13
C ASP A 49 2.99 16.02 -11.04
N THR A 50 3.13 14.82 -10.48
CA THR A 50 2.72 13.57 -11.13
C THR A 50 1.76 12.78 -10.25
N LYS A 51 1.14 11.77 -10.85
CA LYS A 51 0.22 10.87 -10.18
C LYS A 51 0.68 9.42 -10.40
N PRO A 52 1.72 8.95 -9.70
CA PRO A 52 2.08 7.54 -9.67
C PRO A 52 0.91 6.69 -9.17
N GLU A 53 0.96 5.40 -9.51
CA GLU A 53 -0.15 4.50 -9.29
C GLU A 53 0.32 3.16 -8.72
N LEU A 54 -0.36 2.72 -7.67
CA LEU A 54 -0.16 1.41 -7.08
C LEU A 54 -1.20 0.44 -7.63
N ARG A 55 -0.74 -0.72 -8.13
CA ARG A 55 -1.59 -1.82 -8.56
C ARG A 55 -1.25 -3.07 -7.75
N ILE A 56 -2.27 -3.69 -7.14
CA ILE A 56 -2.13 -4.89 -6.30
C ILE A 56 -3.07 -5.96 -6.84
N GLU A 57 -2.52 -7.10 -7.24
CA GLU A 57 -3.31 -8.30 -7.55
C GLU A 57 -3.35 -9.21 -6.34
N PHE A 58 -4.54 -9.65 -5.94
CA PHE A 58 -4.73 -10.43 -4.74
C PHE A 58 -5.95 -11.36 -4.82
N VAL A 59 -6.02 -12.31 -3.90
CA VAL A 59 -7.16 -13.22 -3.72
C VAL A 59 -7.67 -13.11 -2.28
N PRO A 60 -8.92 -12.66 -2.05
CA PRO A 60 -9.51 -12.60 -0.71
C PRO A 60 -9.66 -14.00 -0.10
N THR A 61 -9.29 -14.14 1.17
CA THR A 61 -9.46 -15.39 1.94
C THR A 61 -10.85 -15.49 2.61
N VAL A 62 -11.61 -14.39 2.60
CA VAL A 62 -13.00 -14.29 3.07
C VAL A 62 -13.80 -13.33 2.18
N THR A 63 -15.10 -13.58 2.04
CA THR A 63 -16.01 -12.67 1.34
C THR A 63 -16.11 -11.34 2.11
N THR A 64 -15.93 -10.23 1.39
CA THR A 64 -15.76 -8.89 1.96
C THR A 64 -16.72 -7.92 1.28
N GLN A 65 -17.47 -7.14 2.06
CA GLN A 65 -18.45 -6.17 1.56
C GLN A 65 -17.90 -4.74 1.52
N THR A 66 -17.08 -4.38 2.51
CA THR A 66 -16.58 -3.03 2.71
C THR A 66 -15.10 -3.04 3.02
N LEU A 67 -14.34 -2.20 2.33
CA LEU A 67 -12.91 -2.05 2.52
C LEU A 67 -12.57 -0.59 2.84
N GLU A 68 -11.46 -0.36 3.52
CA GLU A 68 -10.92 0.97 3.76
C GLU A 68 -9.40 1.00 3.58
N THR A 69 -8.91 1.97 2.81
CA THR A 69 -7.49 2.23 2.58
C THR A 69 -6.94 3.26 3.57
N THR A 70 -5.77 2.97 4.13
CA THR A 70 -4.96 3.93 4.90
C THR A 70 -3.53 3.95 4.36
N VAL A 71 -2.99 5.15 4.15
CA VAL A 71 -1.62 5.35 3.67
C VAL A 71 -0.84 6.19 4.68
N ARG A 72 0.38 5.76 5.00
CA ARG A 72 1.30 6.48 5.88
C ARG A 72 2.67 6.58 5.20
N ALA A 73 3.24 7.77 5.19
CA ALA A 73 4.61 8.01 4.75
C ALA A 73 5.53 8.15 5.98
N LYS A 74 6.63 7.40 6.00
CA LYS A 74 7.68 7.56 7.00
C LYS A 74 8.88 8.22 6.34
N LEU A 75 9.24 9.40 6.83
CA LEU A 75 10.38 10.19 6.38
C LEU A 75 11.59 9.89 7.28
N THR A 76 12.79 10.29 6.83
CA THR A 76 14.02 10.23 7.62
C THR A 76 13.82 10.91 8.99
N GLY A 77 14.34 10.32 10.07
CA GLY A 77 14.21 10.87 11.43
C GLY A 77 12.93 10.46 12.19
N ALA A 78 12.26 9.39 11.76
CA ALA A 78 11.09 8.77 12.41
C ALA A 78 9.78 9.60 12.37
N VAL A 79 9.70 10.61 11.50
CA VAL A 79 8.44 11.32 11.26
C VAL A 79 7.51 10.44 10.43
N ILE A 80 6.32 10.14 10.96
CA ILE A 80 5.26 9.42 10.25
C ILE A 80 4.13 10.40 9.94
N VAL A 81 3.84 10.59 8.66
CA VAL A 81 2.80 11.49 8.17
C VAL A 81 1.67 10.67 7.55
N PRO A 82 0.41 10.86 7.97
CA PRO A 82 -0.72 10.27 7.28
C PRO A 82 -0.88 10.92 5.90
N PHE A 83 -1.10 10.11 4.88
CA PHE A 83 -1.42 10.61 3.55
C PHE A 83 -2.94 10.58 3.36
N ASN A 84 -3.55 11.75 3.14
CA ASN A 84 -4.99 11.86 2.96
C ASN A 84 -5.36 11.50 1.52
N LEU A 85 -5.99 10.35 1.33
CA LEU A 85 -6.61 9.97 0.07
C LEU A 85 -7.98 10.65 -0.07
N ASP A 86 -8.27 11.19 -1.26
CA ASP A 86 -9.59 11.76 -1.58
C ASP A 86 -10.70 10.70 -1.52
N GLN A 87 -10.38 9.47 -1.92
CA GLN A 87 -11.24 8.31 -1.81
C GLN A 87 -10.52 7.21 -1.05
N LYS A 88 -11.06 6.84 0.12
CA LYS A 88 -10.52 5.79 0.99
C LYS A 88 -11.22 4.45 0.82
N ASP A 89 -12.36 4.39 0.14
CA ASP A 89 -13.11 3.15 -0.11
C ASP A 89 -12.64 2.51 -1.44
N PRO A 90 -11.90 1.38 -1.41
CA PRO A 90 -11.47 0.67 -2.61
C PRO A 90 -12.62 0.24 -3.51
N CYS A 91 -13.80 -0.05 -2.93
CA CYS A 91 -14.98 -0.45 -3.68
C CYS A 91 -15.59 0.71 -4.50
N LYS A 92 -15.14 1.95 -4.26
CA LYS A 92 -15.60 3.15 -4.98
C LYS A 92 -14.52 3.80 -5.84
N GLY A 93 -13.25 3.69 -5.45
CA GLY A 93 -12.13 4.37 -6.12
C GLY A 93 -10.89 3.53 -6.37
N GLY A 94 -10.93 2.23 -6.04
CA GLY A 94 -9.78 1.33 -6.10
C GLY A 94 -9.84 0.29 -7.22
N ASN A 95 -10.69 0.48 -8.25
CA ASN A 95 -10.99 -0.52 -9.29
C ASN A 95 -11.57 -1.85 -8.75
N LEU A 96 -12.27 -1.79 -7.61
CA LEU A 96 -12.94 -2.95 -7.03
C LEU A 96 -14.45 -2.77 -7.07
N THR A 97 -15.18 -3.84 -7.36
CA THR A 97 -16.64 -3.89 -7.21
C THR A 97 -16.97 -4.86 -6.11
N CYS A 98 -17.47 -4.34 -4.99
CA CYS A 98 -17.81 -5.13 -3.83
C CYS A 98 -19.26 -5.64 -3.91
N PRO A 99 -19.58 -6.83 -3.35
CA PRO A 99 -18.70 -7.65 -2.49
C PRO A 99 -17.62 -8.42 -3.26
N LEU A 100 -16.43 -8.48 -2.68
CA LEU A 100 -15.36 -9.37 -3.14
C LEU A 100 -15.63 -10.77 -2.62
N LYS A 101 -15.65 -11.76 -3.51
CA LYS A 101 -15.86 -13.16 -3.14
C LYS A 101 -14.55 -13.82 -2.75
N LYS A 102 -14.61 -14.68 -1.73
CA LYS A 102 -13.49 -15.52 -1.33
C LYS A 102 -12.98 -16.35 -2.53
N GLY A 103 -11.66 -16.38 -2.71
CA GLY A 103 -10.99 -17.26 -3.67
C GLY A 103 -10.97 -16.76 -5.13
N GLU A 104 -11.60 -15.62 -5.42
CA GLU A 104 -11.52 -14.98 -6.74
C GLU A 104 -10.38 -13.96 -6.80
N THR A 105 -9.77 -13.78 -7.97
CA THR A 105 -8.69 -12.82 -8.17
C THR A 105 -9.25 -11.43 -8.44
N TYR A 106 -8.71 -10.42 -7.74
CA TYR A 106 -9.05 -9.02 -7.93
C TYR A 106 -7.79 -8.17 -8.13
N VAL A 107 -7.99 -6.99 -8.73
CA VAL A 107 -6.94 -6.01 -8.96
C VAL A 107 -7.37 -4.69 -8.34
N TYR A 108 -6.69 -4.33 -7.25
CA TYR A 108 -6.80 -2.99 -6.69
C TYR A 108 -5.87 -2.04 -7.43
N GLN A 109 -6.34 -0.84 -7.74
CA GLN A 109 -5.57 0.18 -8.43
C GLN A 109 -5.93 1.57 -7.89
N GLN A 110 -4.94 2.32 -7.42
CA GLN A 110 -5.15 3.69 -6.95
C GLN A 110 -3.93 4.58 -7.23
N GLY A 111 -4.20 5.71 -7.88
CA GLY A 111 -3.21 6.77 -8.12
C GLY A 111 -3.12 7.76 -6.97
N VAL A 112 -1.91 8.23 -6.67
CA VAL A 112 -1.64 9.19 -5.59
C VAL A 112 -0.93 10.43 -6.14
N PRO A 113 -1.49 11.64 -5.97
CA PRO A 113 -0.83 12.85 -6.43
C PRO A 113 0.40 13.17 -5.57
N ILE A 114 1.54 13.37 -6.21
CA ILE A 114 2.77 13.89 -5.60
C ILE A 114 2.79 15.38 -5.87
N LEU A 115 2.35 16.17 -4.89
CA LEU A 115 2.15 17.61 -5.06
C LEU A 115 3.49 18.32 -5.27
N LYS A 116 3.44 19.44 -6.00
CA LYS A 116 4.61 20.27 -6.27
C LYS A 116 5.27 20.80 -4.99
N GLU A 117 4.49 21.01 -3.93
CA GLU A 117 4.99 21.53 -2.66
C GLU A 117 5.70 20.46 -1.80
N TYR A 118 5.61 19.17 -2.15
CA TYR A 118 6.26 18.12 -1.36
C TYR A 118 7.78 18.26 -1.43
N PRO A 119 8.51 18.13 -0.32
CA PRO A 119 9.96 18.26 -0.31
C PRO A 119 10.62 17.19 -1.18
N THR A 120 11.75 17.51 -1.81
CA THR A 120 12.59 16.50 -2.44
C THR A 120 13.30 15.72 -1.33
N VAL A 121 13.17 14.40 -1.37
CA VAL A 121 13.66 13.52 -0.31
C VAL A 121 14.07 12.17 -0.89
N ASP A 122 15.24 11.68 -0.52
CA ASP A 122 15.80 10.45 -1.13
C ASP A 122 15.26 9.16 -0.52
N ASN A 123 14.61 9.23 0.65
CA ASN A 123 14.17 8.06 1.39
C ASN A 123 12.83 8.31 2.08
N VAL A 124 11.78 7.78 1.46
CA VAL A 124 10.43 7.73 1.99
C VAL A 124 9.97 6.28 1.98
N GLN A 125 9.51 5.79 3.13
CA GLN A 125 8.83 4.51 3.20
C GLN A 125 7.32 4.75 3.16
N ILE A 126 6.64 4.22 2.15
CA ILE A 126 5.18 4.24 2.06
C ILE A 126 4.65 2.94 2.63
N ASN A 127 3.73 3.06 3.60
CA ASN A 127 2.97 1.95 4.14
C ASN A 127 1.53 2.07 3.63
N TRP A 128 1.10 1.12 2.80
CA TRP A 128 -0.23 1.04 2.21
C TRP A 128 -1.02 -0.10 2.84
N LEU A 129 -2.12 0.25 3.50
CA LEU A 129 -2.97 -0.70 4.22
C LEU A 129 -4.36 -0.70 3.63
N ILE A 130 -4.94 -1.88 3.42
CA ILE A 130 -6.35 -2.05 3.12
C ILE A 130 -6.93 -3.01 4.16
N ASN A 131 -8.00 -2.59 4.81
CA ASN A 131 -8.68 -3.36 5.85
C ASN A 131 -10.12 -3.67 5.48
N ASP A 132 -10.59 -4.87 5.80
CA ASP A 132 -11.99 -5.30 5.69
C ASP A 132 -12.79 -4.89 6.92
N LYS A 133 -13.74 -3.98 6.72
CA LYS A 133 -14.65 -3.50 7.78
C LYS A 133 -15.86 -4.40 8.00
N THR A 134 -16.08 -5.37 7.13
CA THR A 134 -17.19 -6.32 7.18
C THR A 134 -16.97 -7.37 8.25
N ASN A 135 -15.76 -7.95 8.28
CA ASN A 135 -15.39 -9.04 9.17
C ASN A 135 -14.54 -8.56 10.35
N ASP A 136 -14.71 -7.30 10.75
CA ASP A 136 -14.05 -6.68 11.88
C ASP A 136 -14.64 -7.25 13.20
N LYS A 137 -14.28 -8.51 13.51
CA LYS A 137 -14.73 -9.22 14.73
C LYS A 137 -14.19 -8.55 16.01
N THR A 138 -13.14 -7.77 15.88
CA THR A 138 -12.51 -6.98 16.95
C THR A 138 -12.14 -5.61 16.35
N PRO A 139 -12.98 -4.57 16.52
CA PRO A 139 -12.73 -3.24 15.96
C PRO A 139 -11.40 -2.60 16.38
N ASN A 140 -10.72 -3.18 17.38
CA ASN A 140 -9.44 -2.73 17.94
C ASN A 140 -8.25 -3.66 17.61
N ASP A 141 -8.42 -4.69 16.77
CA ASP A 141 -7.26 -5.46 16.28
C ASP A 141 -6.56 -4.67 15.17
N THR A 142 -5.75 -3.70 15.60
CA THR A 142 -4.92 -2.85 14.74
C THR A 142 -3.84 -3.62 13.97
N ASN A 143 -3.70 -4.92 14.22
CA ASN A 143 -2.71 -5.78 13.58
C ASN A 143 -3.30 -6.57 12.40
N LYS A 144 -4.62 -6.71 12.30
CA LYS A 144 -5.26 -7.35 11.16
C LYS A 144 -5.26 -6.41 9.95
N ARG A 145 -4.52 -6.80 8.91
CA ARG A 145 -4.39 -6.05 7.66
C ARG A 145 -4.71 -7.01 6.52
N GLU A 146 -5.86 -6.84 5.88
CA GLU A 146 -6.22 -7.68 4.73
C GLU A 146 -5.19 -7.57 3.60
N ILE A 147 -4.70 -6.35 3.37
CA ILE A 147 -3.54 -6.10 2.51
C ILE A 147 -2.60 -5.14 3.26
N CYS A 148 -1.32 -5.52 3.36
CA CYS A 148 -0.26 -4.62 3.83
C CYS A 148 0.92 -4.60 2.86
N ILE A 149 1.13 -3.46 2.19
CA ILE A 149 2.27 -3.24 1.29
C ILE A 149 3.19 -2.16 1.86
N ILE A 150 4.50 -2.37 1.75
CA ILE A 150 5.53 -1.39 2.03
C ILE A 150 6.42 -1.24 0.80
N PHE A 151 6.76 -0.01 0.44
CA PHE A 151 7.79 0.23 -0.57
C PHE A 151 8.58 1.50 -0.26
N LEU A 152 9.82 1.55 -0.77
CA LEU A 152 10.69 2.70 -0.64
C LEU A 152 10.66 3.54 -1.92
N THR A 153 10.57 4.84 -1.73
CA THR A 153 10.52 5.84 -2.80
C THR A 153 11.39 7.04 -2.47
N SER A 154 11.74 7.81 -3.50
CA SER A 154 12.28 9.16 -3.38
C SER A 154 11.34 10.14 -4.10
N ILE A 155 11.32 11.39 -3.63
CA ILE A 155 10.61 12.49 -4.30
C ILE A 155 11.65 13.37 -4.98
N VAL A 156 11.50 13.54 -6.29
CA VAL A 156 12.41 14.32 -7.17
C VAL A 156 11.64 15.43 -7.89
N GLU A 157 12.39 16.38 -8.48
CA GLU A 157 11.84 17.47 -9.31
C GLU A 157 11.22 16.99 -10.63
#